data_AF-A0A7S3GUK3-F1
#
_entry.id   AF-A0A7S3GUK3-F1
#
_cell.length_a   1.000
_cell.length_b   1.000
_cell.length_c   1.000
_cell.angle_alpha   90.00
_cell.angle_beta   90.00
_cell.angle_gamma   90.00
#
_symmetry.space_group_name_H-M   'P 1'
#
loop_
_entity.id
_entity.type
_entity.pdbx_description
1 polymer ?
#
loop_
_entity_poly.entity_id
_entity_poly.type
_entity_poly.pdbx_seq_one_letter_code
_entity_poly.pdbx_strand_id
1 'polypeptide(L)'
;EESEMIERFMDKIEEADTDKDVIIGHLTTMIDANYNDLMECMRNVQSIDMDLCRAGIQIGHGRQRLRSACDIIHSGAIKVKSLHTKRGKMSKMSETIRSLQAIKGIHQSMMININTGEVGKAANHAMSVLECLKHDSFDKFVALKSIGQSTERSVITIRQKSDKALKRLCSRKFSALDYENILTAYILLDHLCEQMDVDMYDVSDKMADGSSSFYFDSVGCIEGLSQRINRYQLDDIDDCLHTAVTEYIYSAQQKTSKPSDPHGRPGLNEHVDIAEVPLNMLYRHLTADV
;
A
#
# COMPACT_ATOMS: atom_id res chain seq x y z
N GLU A 1 9.92 -87.72 113.94
CA GLU A 1 9.08 -88.16 112.80
C GLU A 1 8.07 -87.09 112.37
N GLU A 2 7.09 -86.71 113.20
CA GLU A 2 6.06 -85.72 112.79
C GLU A 2 6.64 -84.30 112.58
N SER A 3 7.56 -83.86 113.44
CA SER A 3 8.23 -82.54 113.30
C SER A 3 9.12 -82.44 112.06
N GLU A 4 9.84 -83.51 111.68
CA GLU A 4 10.67 -83.55 110.46
C GLU A 4 9.81 -83.60 109.19
N MET A 5 8.61 -84.18 109.26
CA MET A 5 7.68 -84.21 108.13
C MET A 5 7.07 -82.82 107.88
N ILE A 6 6.77 -82.08 108.95
CA ILE A 6 6.30 -80.68 108.88
C ILE A 6 7.42 -79.78 108.33
N GLU A 7 8.66 -79.96 108.79
CA GLU A 7 9.82 -79.19 108.31
C GLU A 7 10.05 -79.41 106.81
N ARG A 8 10.09 -80.67 106.34
CA ARG A 8 10.21 -80.99 104.90
C ARG A 8 9.03 -80.50 104.06
N PHE A 9 7.85 -80.35 104.64
CA PHE A 9 6.68 -79.82 103.95
C PHE A 9 6.76 -78.29 103.85
N MET A 10 7.20 -77.62 104.91
CA MET A 10 7.47 -76.18 104.90
C MET A 10 8.61 -75.84 103.93
N ASP A 11 9.68 -76.64 103.88
CA ASP A 11 10.79 -76.47 102.93
C ASP A 11 10.31 -76.56 101.48
N LYS A 12 9.39 -77.48 101.17
CA LYS A 12 8.81 -77.61 99.83
C LYS A 12 7.88 -76.46 99.47
N ILE A 13 7.16 -75.90 100.44
CA ILE A 13 6.36 -74.70 100.22
C ILE A 13 7.27 -73.51 99.95
N GLU A 14 8.34 -73.37 100.72
CA GLU A 14 9.35 -72.32 100.53
C GLU A 14 10.08 -72.46 99.18
N GLU A 15 10.42 -73.68 98.77
CA GLU A 15 10.98 -73.99 97.44
C GLU A 15 9.98 -73.65 96.31
N ALA A 16 8.71 -74.00 96.47
CA ALA A 16 7.68 -73.69 95.47
C ALA A 16 7.37 -72.18 95.38
N ASP A 17 7.37 -71.47 96.50
CA ASP A 17 7.19 -70.02 96.54
C ASP A 17 8.40 -69.28 95.97
N THR A 18 9.62 -69.75 96.24
CA THR A 18 10.84 -69.20 95.62
C THR A 18 10.88 -69.44 94.11
N ASP A 19 10.51 -70.63 93.62
CA ASP A 19 10.39 -70.91 92.19
C ASP A 19 9.34 -70.02 91.51
N LYS A 20 8.18 -69.85 92.16
CA LYS A 20 7.12 -68.97 91.67
C LYS A 20 7.59 -67.52 91.59
N ASP A 21 8.29 -67.02 92.60
CA ASP A 21 8.83 -65.66 92.61
C ASP A 21 9.92 -65.46 91.55
N VAL A 22 10.76 -66.47 91.30
CA VAL A 22 11.72 -66.47 90.18
C VAL A 22 11.00 -66.40 88.84
N ILE A 23 9.94 -67.19 88.65
CA ILE A 23 9.15 -67.18 87.41
C ILE A 23 8.44 -65.83 87.23
N ILE A 24 7.81 -65.29 88.27
CA ILE A 24 7.14 -63.99 88.22
C ILE A 24 8.14 -62.87 87.93
N GLY A 25 9.32 -62.89 88.57
CA GLY A 25 10.39 -61.95 88.31
C GLY A 25 10.89 -62.01 86.86
N HIS A 26 11.08 -63.22 86.32
CA HIS A 26 11.47 -63.40 84.93
C HIS A 26 10.40 -62.94 83.94
N LEU A 27 9.13 -63.26 84.22
CA LEU A 27 8.00 -62.86 83.40
C LEU A 27 7.84 -61.33 83.39
N THR A 28 7.96 -60.69 84.55
CA THR A 28 7.88 -59.23 84.68
C THR A 28 9.01 -58.56 83.91
N THR A 29 10.24 -59.07 84.03
CA THR A 29 11.40 -58.57 83.29
C THR A 29 11.21 -58.72 81.78
N MET A 30 10.66 -59.85 81.33
CA MET A 30 10.39 -60.10 79.91
C MET A 30 9.25 -59.23 79.38
N ILE A 31 8.21 -59.00 80.17
CA ILE A 31 7.10 -58.10 79.84
C ILE A 31 7.62 -56.66 79.75
N ASP A 32 8.39 -56.19 80.73
CA ASP A 32 8.93 -54.82 80.74
C ASP A 32 9.94 -54.58 79.60
N ALA A 33 10.77 -55.58 79.28
CA ALA A 33 11.68 -55.52 78.15
C ALA A 33 10.93 -55.38 76.81
N ASN A 34 9.90 -56.20 76.59
CA ASN A 34 9.12 -56.19 75.35
C ASN A 34 8.14 -55.01 75.27
N TYR A 35 7.69 -54.48 76.41
CA TYR A 35 6.75 -53.36 76.48
C TYR A 35 7.34 -52.09 75.86
N ASN A 36 8.61 -51.79 76.16
CA ASN A 36 9.30 -50.62 75.62
C ASN A 36 9.45 -50.71 74.10
N ASP A 37 9.86 -51.87 73.58
CA ASP A 37 10.01 -52.11 72.15
C ASP A 37 8.66 -52.02 71.41
N LEU A 38 7.59 -52.55 72.01
CA LEU A 38 6.24 -52.44 71.45
C LEU A 38 5.77 -50.97 71.41
N MET A 39 6.01 -50.21 72.49
CA MET A 39 5.65 -48.79 72.55
C MET A 39 6.45 -47.96 71.55
N GLU A 40 7.72 -48.26 71.34
CA GLU A 40 8.54 -47.64 70.31
C GLU A 40 8.03 -47.97 68.90
N CYS A 41 7.71 -49.25 68.64
CA CYS A 41 7.11 -49.67 67.37
C CYS A 41 5.80 -48.93 67.08
N MET A 42 4.92 -48.81 68.07
CA MET A 42 3.64 -48.08 67.93
C MET A 42 3.85 -46.59 67.65
N ARG A 43 4.85 -45.94 68.27
CA ARG A 43 5.21 -44.55 67.95
C ARG A 43 5.74 -44.41 66.52
N ASN A 44 6.56 -45.34 66.07
CA ASN A 44 7.08 -45.35 64.70
C ASN A 44 5.96 -45.53 63.68
N VAL A 45 5.01 -46.44 63.93
CA VAL A 45 3.82 -46.64 63.08
C VAL A 45 2.99 -45.36 63.00
N GLN A 46 2.74 -44.69 64.13
CA GLN A 46 2.01 -43.41 64.14
C GLN A 46 2.75 -42.30 63.37
N SER A 47 4.08 -42.24 63.49
CA SER A 47 4.89 -41.28 62.73
C SER A 47 4.79 -41.54 61.23
N ILE A 48 4.90 -42.80 60.80
CA ILE A 48 4.76 -43.19 59.39
C ILE A 48 3.37 -42.84 58.88
N ASP A 49 2.31 -43.12 59.64
CA ASP A 49 0.93 -42.80 59.26
C ASP A 49 0.72 -41.28 59.08
N MET A 50 1.28 -40.48 59.99
CA MET A 50 1.26 -39.02 59.87
C MET A 50 2.00 -38.54 58.61
N ASP A 51 3.15 -39.12 58.30
CA ASP A 51 3.92 -38.78 57.10
C ASP A 51 3.20 -39.22 55.81
N LEU A 52 2.54 -40.38 55.81
CA LEU A 52 1.70 -40.84 54.71
C LEU A 52 0.49 -39.91 54.49
N CYS A 53 -0.16 -39.46 55.56
CA CYS A 53 -1.24 -38.48 55.49
C CYS A 53 -0.76 -37.15 54.88
N ARG A 54 0.40 -36.65 55.34
CA ARG A 54 1.02 -35.43 54.78
C ARG A 54 1.39 -35.61 53.32
N ALA A 55 1.97 -36.75 52.94
CA ALA A 55 2.29 -37.07 51.56
C ALA A 55 1.03 -37.09 50.69
N GLY A 56 -0.07 -37.68 51.17
CA GLY A 56 -1.37 -37.68 50.50
C GLY A 56 -1.89 -36.27 50.21
N ILE A 57 -1.82 -35.36 51.20
CA ILE A 57 -2.22 -33.96 51.05
C ILE A 57 -1.32 -33.24 50.02
N GLN A 58 -0.01 -33.40 50.13
CA GLN A 58 0.96 -32.78 49.20
C GLN A 58 0.76 -33.27 47.76
N ILE A 59 0.50 -34.56 47.56
CA ILE A 59 0.16 -35.12 46.25
C ILE A 59 -1.15 -34.52 45.73
N GLY A 60 -2.17 -34.39 46.58
CA GLY A 60 -3.44 -33.75 46.24
C GLY A 60 -3.26 -32.33 45.73
N HIS A 61 -2.53 -31.49 46.49
CA HIS A 61 -2.21 -30.12 46.10
C HIS A 61 -1.35 -30.05 44.83
N GLY A 62 -0.36 -30.93 44.70
CA GLY A 62 0.49 -31.02 43.51
C GLY A 62 -0.32 -31.31 42.24
N ARG A 63 -1.26 -32.26 42.30
CA ARG A 63 -2.15 -32.59 41.18
C ARG A 63 -3.08 -31.44 40.81
N GLN A 64 -3.63 -30.74 41.80
CA GLN A 64 -4.49 -29.58 41.56
C GLN A 64 -3.72 -28.44 40.88
N ARG A 65 -2.51 -28.13 41.38
CA ARG A 65 -1.64 -27.10 40.78
C ARG A 65 -1.23 -27.46 39.36
N LEU A 66 -0.91 -28.73 39.11
CA LEU A 66 -0.54 -29.21 37.77
C LEU A 66 -1.71 -29.05 36.79
N ARG A 67 -2.94 -29.43 37.18
CA ARG A 67 -4.13 -29.24 36.35
C ARG A 67 -4.34 -27.76 36.01
N SER A 68 -4.30 -26.89 37.01
CA SER A 68 -4.45 -25.45 36.79
C SER A 68 -3.35 -24.89 35.86
N ALA A 69 -2.10 -25.33 36.02
CA ALA A 69 -1.01 -24.94 35.12
C ALA A 69 -1.24 -25.43 33.68
N CYS A 70 -1.69 -26.69 33.50
CA CYS A 70 -2.03 -27.23 32.18
C CYS A 70 -3.13 -26.41 31.49
N ASP A 71 -4.19 -26.02 32.22
CA ASP A 71 -5.29 -25.22 31.68
C ASP A 71 -4.82 -23.81 31.26
N ILE A 72 -3.96 -23.19 32.07
CA ILE A 72 -3.35 -21.88 31.76
C ILE A 72 -2.44 -21.99 30.52
N ILE A 73 -1.62 -23.03 30.43
CA ILE A 73 -0.72 -23.24 29.29
C ILE A 73 -1.55 -23.46 28.01
N HIS A 74 -2.61 -24.27 28.08
CA HIS A 74 -3.44 -24.57 26.92
C HIS A 74 -4.20 -23.33 26.42
N SER A 75 -4.88 -22.62 27.33
CA SER A 75 -5.58 -21.38 27.01
C SER A 75 -4.61 -20.28 26.51
N GLY A 76 -3.43 -20.18 27.11
CA GLY A 76 -2.34 -19.31 26.66
C GLY A 76 -1.88 -19.63 25.24
N ALA A 77 -1.65 -20.90 24.93
CA ALA A 77 -1.22 -21.35 23.59
C ALA A 77 -2.27 -21.02 22.51
N ILE A 78 -3.56 -21.25 22.80
CA ILE A 78 -4.65 -20.88 21.89
C ILE A 78 -4.66 -19.36 21.65
N LYS A 79 -4.50 -18.56 22.70
CA LYS A 79 -4.43 -17.09 22.61
C LYS A 79 -3.23 -16.63 21.80
N VAL A 80 -2.06 -17.24 21.97
CA VAL A 80 -0.87 -16.92 21.17
C VAL A 80 -1.11 -17.22 19.69
N LYS A 81 -1.70 -18.38 19.36
CA LYS A 81 -2.04 -18.73 17.98
C LYS A 81 -3.03 -17.75 17.34
N SER A 82 -4.05 -17.33 18.08
CA SER A 82 -5.04 -16.36 17.58
C SER A 82 -4.41 -14.98 17.34
N LEU A 83 -3.55 -14.52 18.26
CA LEU A 83 -2.77 -13.28 18.10
C LEU A 83 -1.80 -13.35 16.92
N HIS A 84 -1.11 -14.48 16.73
CA HIS A 84 -0.22 -14.67 15.59
C HIS A 84 -0.98 -14.64 14.26
N THR A 85 -2.16 -15.26 14.21
CA THR A 85 -3.05 -15.22 13.04
C THR A 85 -3.52 -13.80 12.75
N LYS A 86 -3.92 -13.04 13.79
CA LYS A 86 -4.30 -11.63 13.67
C LYS A 86 -3.13 -10.78 13.16
N ARG A 87 -1.92 -10.99 13.70
CA ARG A 87 -0.70 -10.31 13.25
C ARG A 87 -0.42 -10.58 11.76
N GLY A 88 -0.53 -11.83 11.33
CA GLY A 88 -0.35 -12.21 9.92
C GLY A 88 -1.34 -11.51 8.99
N LYS A 89 -2.63 -11.47 9.36
CA LYS A 89 -3.65 -10.73 8.61
C LYS A 89 -3.35 -9.23 8.54
N MET A 90 -2.94 -8.64 9.66
CA MET A 90 -2.62 -7.21 9.73
C MET A 90 -1.37 -6.86 8.92
N SER A 91 -0.38 -7.75 8.87
CA SER A 91 0.81 -7.60 8.03
C SER A 91 0.44 -7.54 6.54
N LYS A 92 -0.39 -8.48 6.07
CA LYS A 92 -0.88 -8.50 4.69
C LYS A 92 -1.67 -7.23 4.36
N MET A 93 -2.55 -6.81 5.26
CA MET A 93 -3.31 -5.56 5.10
C MET A 93 -2.38 -4.34 5.02
N SER A 94 -1.35 -4.25 5.87
CA SER A 94 -0.38 -3.15 5.83
C SER A 94 0.41 -3.12 4.53
N GLU A 95 0.77 -4.28 3.98
CA GLU A 95 1.45 -4.39 2.69
C GLU A 95 0.53 -3.92 1.55
N THR A 96 -0.72 -4.39 1.52
CA THR A 96 -1.71 -3.93 0.54
C THR A 96 -1.92 -2.42 0.61
N ILE A 97 -2.05 -1.85 1.81
CA ILE A 97 -2.20 -0.39 1.99
C ILE A 97 -0.99 0.35 1.43
N ARG A 98 0.23 -0.16 1.66
CA ARG A 98 1.45 0.47 1.13
C ARG A 98 1.47 0.45 -0.40
N SER A 99 1.08 -0.66 -1.02
CA SER A 99 0.98 -0.76 -2.48
C SER A 99 -0.08 0.20 -3.04
N LEU A 100 -1.24 0.31 -2.39
CA LEU A 100 -2.28 1.27 -2.77
C LEU A 100 -1.80 2.73 -2.67
N GLN A 101 -1.05 3.05 -1.61
CA GLN A 101 -0.46 4.37 -1.43
C GLN A 101 0.58 4.68 -2.51
N ALA A 102 1.38 3.69 -2.92
CA ALA A 102 2.33 3.85 -4.02
C ALA A 102 1.61 4.18 -5.34
N ILE A 103 0.57 3.43 -5.70
CA ILE A 103 -0.23 3.68 -6.92
C ILE A 103 -0.84 5.10 -6.87
N LYS A 104 -1.42 5.48 -5.73
CA LYS A 104 -1.96 6.84 -5.54
C LYS A 104 -0.87 7.91 -5.72
N GLY A 105 0.32 7.68 -5.16
CA GLY A 105 1.46 8.59 -5.30
C GLY A 105 1.86 8.79 -6.75
N ILE A 106 1.99 7.69 -7.52
CA ILE A 106 2.32 7.75 -8.96
C ILE A 106 1.25 8.52 -9.73
N HIS A 107 -0.03 8.25 -9.47
CA HIS A 107 -1.13 8.97 -10.12
C HIS A 107 -1.14 10.48 -9.77
N GLN A 108 -0.84 10.85 -8.52
CA GLN A 108 -0.70 12.26 -8.14
C GLN A 108 0.48 12.93 -8.86
N SER A 109 1.64 12.26 -8.93
CA SER A 109 2.81 12.74 -9.67
C SER A 109 2.54 12.88 -11.16
N MET A 110 1.75 11.97 -11.75
CA MET A 110 1.27 12.08 -13.13
C MET A 110 0.49 13.38 -13.33
N MET A 111 -0.52 13.65 -12.49
CA MET A 111 -1.34 14.85 -12.60
C MET A 111 -0.54 16.15 -12.43
N ILE A 112 0.45 16.15 -11.53
CA ILE A 112 1.38 17.28 -11.38
C ILE A 112 2.19 17.49 -12.66
N ASN A 113 2.77 16.43 -13.24
CA ASN A 113 3.56 16.51 -14.47
C ASN A 113 2.74 16.97 -15.68
N ILE A 114 1.47 16.55 -15.76
CA ILE A 114 0.52 17.06 -16.77
C ILE A 114 0.39 18.58 -16.65
N ASN A 115 0.31 19.11 -15.42
CA ASN A 115 0.13 20.53 -15.17
C ASN A 115 1.41 21.35 -15.38
N THR A 116 2.59 20.81 -15.05
CA THR A 116 3.87 21.49 -15.28
C THR A 116 4.31 21.47 -16.75
N GLY A 117 3.78 20.56 -17.57
CA GLY A 117 4.13 20.42 -19.00
C GLY A 117 5.21 19.38 -19.28
N GLU A 118 5.62 18.61 -18.27
CA GLU A 118 6.55 17.48 -18.37
C GLU A 118 5.82 16.24 -18.93
N VAL A 119 5.40 16.32 -20.20
CA VAL A 119 4.51 15.32 -20.82
C VAL A 119 5.09 13.92 -20.92
N GLY A 120 6.40 13.76 -21.12
CA GLY A 120 7.07 12.45 -21.18
C GLY A 120 7.04 11.74 -19.82
N LYS A 121 7.31 12.46 -18.74
CA LYS A 121 7.19 11.91 -17.37
C LYS A 121 5.75 11.60 -17.01
N ALA A 122 4.79 12.42 -17.46
CA ALA A 122 3.38 12.16 -17.28
C ALA A 122 2.96 10.85 -17.97
N ALA A 123 3.36 10.64 -19.23
CA ALA A 123 3.08 9.40 -19.97
C ALA A 123 3.70 8.17 -19.27
N ASN A 124 4.93 8.29 -18.77
CA ASN A 124 5.60 7.20 -18.05
C ASN A 124 4.86 6.82 -16.75
N HIS A 125 4.39 7.82 -16.00
CA HIS A 125 3.58 7.56 -14.80
C HIS A 125 2.21 6.97 -15.15
N ALA A 126 1.58 7.39 -16.26
CA ALA A 126 0.32 6.81 -16.73
C ALA A 126 0.49 5.31 -17.04
N MET A 127 1.56 4.96 -17.76
CA MET A 127 1.95 3.58 -18.04
C MET A 127 2.16 2.78 -16.75
N SER A 128 2.99 3.30 -15.83
CA SER A 128 3.27 2.64 -14.55
C SER A 128 2.00 2.38 -13.72
N VAL A 129 1.06 3.33 -13.69
CA VAL A 129 -0.22 3.17 -12.98
C VAL A 129 -1.03 2.05 -13.62
N LEU A 130 -1.24 2.10 -14.93
CA LEU A 130 -2.09 1.13 -15.61
C LEU A 130 -1.48 -0.29 -15.58
N GLU A 131 -0.15 -0.42 -15.68
CA GLU A 131 0.55 -1.71 -15.50
C GLU A 131 0.35 -2.26 -14.09
N CYS A 132 0.47 -1.40 -13.07
CA CYS A 132 0.20 -1.80 -11.69
C CYS A 132 -1.25 -2.26 -11.52
N LEU A 133 -2.20 -1.61 -12.19
CA LEU A 133 -3.62 -1.95 -12.13
C LEU A 133 -3.99 -3.23 -12.87
N LYS A 134 -3.19 -3.69 -13.85
CA LYS A 134 -3.38 -4.98 -14.54
C LYS A 134 -3.22 -6.19 -13.63
N HIS A 135 -2.62 -6.05 -12.45
CA HIS A 135 -2.39 -7.19 -11.56
C HIS A 135 -3.68 -7.60 -10.81
N ASP A 136 -4.09 -8.88 -10.93
CA ASP A 136 -5.34 -9.46 -10.40
C ASP A 136 -5.63 -9.16 -8.91
N SER A 137 -4.59 -8.86 -8.12
CA SER A 137 -4.74 -8.47 -6.72
C SER A 137 -5.55 -7.20 -6.53
N PHE A 138 -5.64 -6.35 -7.55
CA PHE A 138 -6.22 -5.01 -7.47
C PHE A 138 -7.66 -4.90 -7.95
N ASP A 139 -8.16 -5.90 -8.69
CA ASP A 139 -9.54 -5.95 -9.21
C ASP A 139 -10.63 -5.84 -8.13
N LYS A 140 -10.28 -6.27 -6.91
CA LYS A 140 -11.18 -6.25 -5.74
C LYS A 140 -11.44 -4.84 -5.21
N PHE A 141 -10.63 -3.85 -5.58
CA PHE A 141 -10.73 -2.48 -5.07
C PHE A 141 -11.43 -1.57 -6.08
N VAL A 142 -12.70 -1.27 -5.84
CA VAL A 142 -13.50 -0.37 -6.71
C VAL A 142 -12.84 1.00 -6.89
N ALA A 143 -12.21 1.54 -5.85
CA ALA A 143 -11.51 2.82 -5.91
C ALA A 143 -10.32 2.84 -6.90
N LEU A 144 -9.73 1.67 -7.19
CA LEU A 144 -8.67 1.59 -8.19
C LEU A 144 -9.20 1.63 -9.62
N LYS A 145 -10.44 1.16 -9.86
CA LYS A 145 -11.09 1.27 -11.17
C LYS A 145 -11.28 2.73 -11.58
N SER A 146 -11.67 3.60 -10.63
CA SER A 146 -11.76 5.04 -10.91
C SER A 146 -10.40 5.68 -11.21
N ILE A 147 -9.31 5.21 -10.59
CA ILE A 147 -7.96 5.67 -10.90
C ILE A 147 -7.54 5.22 -12.30
N GLY A 148 -7.85 3.97 -12.67
CA GLY A 148 -7.61 3.44 -14.02
C GLY A 148 -8.31 4.29 -15.08
N GLN A 149 -9.63 4.47 -14.96
CA GLN A 149 -10.42 5.30 -15.88
C GLN A 149 -9.94 6.76 -15.94
N SER A 150 -9.57 7.34 -14.79
CA SER A 150 -9.02 8.69 -14.76
C SER A 150 -7.66 8.76 -15.46
N THR A 151 -6.85 7.71 -15.36
CA THR A 151 -5.54 7.61 -16.02
C THR A 151 -5.71 7.45 -17.52
N GLU A 152 -6.64 6.59 -17.98
CA GLU A 152 -7.02 6.45 -19.39
C GLU A 152 -7.47 7.80 -19.98
N ARG A 153 -8.36 8.53 -19.32
CA ARG A 153 -8.74 9.89 -19.77
C ARG A 153 -7.56 10.87 -19.80
N SER A 154 -6.62 10.72 -18.87
CA SER A 154 -5.43 11.56 -18.82
C SER A 154 -4.49 11.29 -20.00
N VAL A 155 -4.48 10.09 -20.59
CA VAL A 155 -3.72 9.77 -21.82
C VAL A 155 -4.13 10.71 -22.96
N ILE A 156 -5.42 10.94 -23.15
CA ILE A 156 -5.95 11.90 -24.15
C ILE A 156 -5.44 13.31 -23.86
N THR A 157 -5.47 13.73 -22.59
CA THR A 157 -4.96 15.05 -22.19
C THR A 157 -3.45 15.19 -22.40
N ILE A 158 -2.67 14.14 -22.10
CA ILE A 158 -1.21 14.10 -22.32
C ILE A 158 -0.93 14.21 -23.81
N ARG A 159 -1.70 13.51 -24.65
CA ARG A 159 -1.60 13.62 -26.12
C ARG A 159 -1.84 15.05 -26.59
N GLN A 160 -2.96 15.65 -26.21
CA GLN A 160 -3.31 17.04 -26.54
C GLN A 160 -2.21 18.03 -26.12
N LYS A 161 -1.67 17.89 -24.90
CA LYS A 161 -0.59 18.76 -24.42
C LYS A 161 0.71 18.53 -25.17
N SER A 162 1.00 17.30 -25.57
CA SER A 162 2.18 16.95 -26.37
C SER A 162 2.10 17.57 -27.77
N ASP A 163 0.94 17.49 -28.43
CA ASP A 163 0.70 18.11 -29.73
C ASP A 163 0.82 19.64 -29.65
N LYS A 164 0.27 20.26 -28.60
CA LYS A 164 0.43 21.70 -28.35
C LYS A 164 1.89 22.08 -28.06
N ALA A 165 2.65 21.23 -27.37
CA ALA A 165 4.08 21.44 -27.14
C ALA A 165 4.88 21.32 -28.44
N LEU A 166 4.56 20.35 -29.30
CA LEU A 166 5.18 20.16 -30.60
C LEU A 166 4.92 21.35 -31.53
N LYS A 167 3.69 21.85 -31.60
CA LYS A 167 3.35 23.04 -32.38
C LYS A 167 4.21 24.24 -31.95
N ARG A 168 4.30 24.50 -30.63
CA ARG A 168 5.15 25.57 -30.10
C ARG A 168 6.63 25.40 -30.43
N LEU A 169 7.12 24.16 -30.45
CA LEU A 169 8.50 23.86 -30.78
C LEU A 169 8.82 24.12 -32.26
N CYS A 170 7.85 23.88 -33.15
CA CYS A 170 7.98 24.14 -34.59
C CYS A 170 7.96 25.64 -34.91
N SER A 171 7.09 26.41 -34.24
CA SER A 171 6.93 27.87 -34.44
C SER A 171 7.97 28.75 -33.74
N ARG A 172 8.76 28.18 -32.83
CA ARG A 172 9.73 28.94 -32.01
C ARG A 172 11.12 28.37 -32.17
N LYS A 173 12.02 28.76 -31.25
CA LYS A 173 13.35 28.19 -31.17
C LYS A 173 13.28 26.71 -30.78
N PHE A 174 13.87 25.87 -31.62
CA PHE A 174 14.04 24.45 -31.34
C PHE A 174 14.86 24.22 -30.07
N SER A 175 14.37 23.31 -29.23
CA SER A 175 14.97 22.85 -27.99
C SER A 175 15.02 21.33 -28.01
N ALA A 176 16.23 20.77 -27.98
CA ALA A 176 16.41 19.32 -28.02
C ALA A 176 15.77 18.60 -26.82
N LEU A 177 15.81 19.24 -25.64
CA LEU A 177 15.25 18.68 -24.40
C LEU A 177 13.72 18.61 -24.45
N ASP A 178 13.07 19.65 -24.96
CA ASP A 178 11.62 19.66 -25.12
C ASP A 178 11.17 18.66 -26.19
N TYR A 179 11.95 18.53 -27.26
CA TYR A 179 11.71 17.52 -28.30
C TYR A 179 11.81 16.10 -27.74
N GLU A 180 12.85 15.80 -26.96
CA GLU A 180 13.03 14.51 -26.30
C GLU A 180 11.86 14.18 -25.36
N ASN A 181 11.40 15.17 -24.57
CA ASN A 181 10.26 15.02 -23.67
C ASN A 181 8.96 14.69 -24.44
N ILE A 182 8.71 15.36 -25.57
CA ILE A 182 7.56 15.10 -26.45
C ILE A 182 7.69 13.71 -27.11
N LEU A 183 8.86 13.37 -27.64
CA LEU A 183 9.10 12.10 -28.30
C LEU A 183 8.90 10.93 -27.32
N THR A 184 9.43 11.06 -26.12
CA THR A 184 9.23 10.09 -25.03
C THR A 184 7.74 9.92 -24.73
N ALA A 185 6.98 11.02 -24.66
CA ALA A 185 5.53 10.93 -24.48
C ALA A 185 4.87 10.14 -25.61
N TYR A 186 5.18 10.45 -26.87
CA TYR A 186 4.58 9.76 -28.02
C TYR A 186 4.90 8.27 -28.08
N ILE A 187 6.15 7.86 -27.81
CA ILE A 187 6.51 6.45 -27.78
C ILE A 187 5.69 5.70 -26.71
N LEU A 188 5.57 6.28 -25.51
CA LEU A 188 4.84 5.66 -24.40
C LEU A 188 3.34 5.64 -24.63
N LEU A 189 2.79 6.69 -25.26
CA LEU A 189 1.38 6.76 -25.63
C LEU A 189 1.02 5.70 -26.70
N ASP A 190 1.86 5.52 -27.72
CA ASP A 190 1.67 4.44 -28.71
C ASP A 190 1.72 3.07 -28.06
N HIS A 191 2.69 2.86 -27.17
CA HIS A 191 2.79 1.61 -26.42
C HIS A 191 1.54 1.33 -25.56
N LEU A 192 0.99 2.36 -24.91
CA LEU A 192 -0.26 2.26 -24.16
C LEU A 192 -1.44 1.90 -25.06
N CYS A 193 -1.52 2.50 -26.25
CA CYS A 193 -2.58 2.20 -27.20
C CYS A 193 -2.49 0.75 -27.70
N GLU A 194 -1.29 0.28 -28.05
CA GLU A 194 -1.08 -1.06 -28.61
C GLU A 194 -1.23 -2.19 -27.58
N GLN A 195 -0.70 -2.01 -26.36
CA GLN A 195 -0.65 -3.10 -25.37
C GLN A 195 -1.75 -3.06 -24.32
N MET A 196 -2.40 -1.92 -24.15
CA MET A 196 -3.34 -1.69 -23.05
C MET A 196 -4.74 -1.34 -23.55
N ASP A 197 -4.93 -1.29 -24.88
CA ASP A 197 -6.21 -0.99 -25.55
C ASP A 197 -6.83 0.33 -25.06
N VAL A 198 -5.96 1.32 -24.79
CA VAL A 198 -6.36 2.64 -24.30
C VAL A 198 -6.57 3.57 -25.48
N ASP A 199 -7.81 4.08 -25.61
CA ASP A 199 -8.14 5.06 -26.63
C ASP A 199 -7.44 6.40 -26.38
N MET A 200 -6.73 6.90 -27.40
CA MET A 200 -6.06 8.20 -27.38
C MET A 200 -6.91 9.35 -27.93
N TYR A 201 -8.15 9.06 -28.33
CA TYR A 201 -9.03 10.00 -29.03
C TYR A 201 -10.35 10.13 -28.27
N ASP A 202 -10.77 11.37 -28.00
CA ASP A 202 -12.13 11.62 -27.52
C ASP A 202 -13.07 11.68 -28.73
N VAL A 203 -13.89 10.64 -28.90
CA VAL A 203 -14.90 10.59 -29.98
C VAL A 203 -15.98 11.67 -29.78
N SER A 204 -16.10 12.23 -28.58
CA SER A 204 -17.13 13.21 -28.20
C SER A 204 -16.89 14.63 -28.75
N ASP A 205 -15.65 14.96 -29.12
CA ASP A 205 -15.27 16.31 -29.58
C ASP A 205 -15.57 16.58 -31.07
N LYS A 206 -16.12 15.60 -31.79
CA LYS A 206 -16.52 15.77 -33.21
C LYS A 206 -17.73 16.69 -33.41
N MET A 207 -18.37 17.15 -32.34
CA MET A 207 -19.64 17.91 -32.38
C MET A 207 -19.55 19.34 -31.82
N ALA A 208 -18.42 19.73 -31.21
CA ALA A 208 -18.30 21.02 -30.54
C ALA A 208 -17.09 21.79 -31.09
N ASP A 209 -17.39 22.91 -31.73
CA ASP A 209 -16.45 24.01 -32.00
C ASP A 209 -15.60 23.90 -33.28
N GLY A 210 -16.11 24.51 -34.36
CA GLY A 210 -15.41 24.72 -35.63
C GLY A 210 -14.28 25.75 -35.59
N SER A 211 -13.71 26.06 -34.41
CA SER A 211 -12.64 27.05 -34.25
C SER A 211 -11.30 26.48 -33.76
N SER A 212 -11.22 25.22 -33.32
CA SER A 212 -9.94 24.58 -32.94
C SER A 212 -9.52 23.54 -33.97
N SER A 213 -8.79 24.01 -34.99
CA SER A 213 -8.14 23.16 -36.02
C SER A 213 -6.98 22.36 -35.43
N PHE A 214 -7.24 21.48 -34.46
CA PHE A 214 -6.37 20.35 -34.17
C PHE A 214 -6.96 19.15 -34.91
N TYR A 215 -6.61 19.01 -36.19
CA TYR A 215 -6.83 17.77 -36.92
C TYR A 215 -6.05 16.66 -36.21
N PHE A 216 -6.73 15.90 -35.35
CA PHE A 216 -6.21 14.64 -34.84
C PHE A 216 -6.10 13.68 -36.02
N ASP A 217 -4.89 13.43 -36.47
CA ASP A 217 -4.65 12.30 -37.36
C ASP A 217 -5.02 11.03 -36.60
N SER A 218 -5.82 10.17 -37.23
CA SER A 218 -6.12 8.80 -36.80
C SER A 218 -4.89 7.88 -36.83
N VAL A 219 -3.72 8.43 -37.15
CA VAL A 219 -2.43 7.77 -37.23
C VAL A 219 -1.72 7.85 -35.87
N GLY A 220 -0.98 6.80 -35.51
CA GLY A 220 -0.22 6.70 -34.27
C GLY A 220 0.70 7.89 -33.98
N CYS A 221 1.11 8.04 -32.73
CA CYS A 221 1.89 9.16 -32.24
C CYS A 221 3.26 9.29 -32.92
N ILE A 222 3.94 8.19 -33.19
CA ILE A 222 5.24 8.21 -33.86
C ILE A 222 5.08 8.15 -35.37
N GLU A 223 4.17 7.32 -35.86
CA GLU A 223 3.93 7.16 -37.30
C GLU A 223 3.47 8.47 -37.97
N GLY A 224 2.57 9.22 -37.32
CA GLY A 224 2.08 10.52 -37.79
C GLY A 224 2.96 11.72 -37.41
N LEU A 225 4.14 11.51 -36.81
CA LEU A 225 4.97 12.60 -36.27
C LEU A 225 5.49 13.53 -37.38
N SER A 226 6.04 12.96 -38.45
CA SER A 226 6.61 13.73 -39.56
C SER A 226 5.56 14.60 -40.26
N GLN A 227 4.37 14.05 -40.46
CA GLN A 227 3.22 14.75 -41.05
C GLN A 227 2.75 15.90 -40.17
N ARG A 228 2.68 15.70 -38.85
CA ARG A 228 2.33 16.76 -37.89
C ARG A 228 3.37 17.87 -37.83
N ILE A 229 4.66 17.53 -37.81
CA ILE A 229 5.73 18.53 -37.86
C ILE A 229 5.61 19.38 -39.13
N ASN A 230 5.47 18.74 -40.29
CA ASN A 230 5.31 19.45 -41.57
C ASN A 230 4.08 20.37 -41.55
N ARG A 231 2.92 19.87 -41.08
CA ARG A 231 1.70 20.68 -40.93
C ARG A 231 1.94 21.91 -40.05
N TYR A 232 2.54 21.74 -38.87
CA TYR A 232 2.79 22.87 -37.97
C TYR A 232 3.81 23.88 -38.53
N GLN A 233 4.79 23.43 -39.31
CA GLN A 233 5.72 24.32 -39.99
C GLN A 233 5.05 25.09 -41.14
N LEU A 234 4.17 24.45 -41.91
CA LEU A 234 3.40 25.13 -42.96
C LEU A 234 2.42 26.16 -42.37
N ASP A 235 1.72 25.81 -41.28
CA ASP A 235 0.85 26.74 -40.55
C ASP A 235 1.65 27.96 -40.06
N ASP A 236 2.85 27.75 -39.51
CA ASP A 236 3.71 28.84 -39.03
C ASP A 236 4.21 29.75 -40.16
N ILE A 237 4.52 29.17 -41.32
CA ILE A 237 4.89 29.93 -42.53
C ILE A 237 3.71 30.79 -42.99
N ASP A 238 2.50 30.24 -43.00
CA ASP A 238 1.28 30.97 -43.39
C ASP A 238 1.00 32.12 -42.41
N ASP A 239 1.10 31.88 -41.10
CA ASP A 239 0.95 32.90 -40.06
C ASP A 239 2.01 34.01 -40.19
N CYS A 240 3.26 33.66 -40.50
CA CYS A 240 4.34 34.62 -40.74
C CYS A 240 4.10 35.45 -42.01
N LEU A 241 3.64 34.81 -43.10
CA LEU A 241 3.29 35.49 -44.35
C LEU A 241 2.12 36.45 -44.13
N HIS A 242 1.10 36.02 -43.38
CA HIS A 242 -0.05 36.84 -43.02
C HIS A 242 0.36 38.07 -42.23
N THR A 243 1.19 37.88 -41.20
CA THR A 243 1.72 38.98 -40.40
C THR A 243 2.53 39.96 -41.26
N ALA A 244 3.44 39.46 -42.09
CA ALA A 244 4.29 40.29 -42.95
C ALA A 244 3.48 41.10 -43.98
N VAL A 245 2.48 40.48 -44.62
CA VAL A 245 1.58 41.14 -45.57
C VAL A 245 0.75 42.22 -44.88
N THR A 246 0.20 41.90 -43.71
CA THR A 246 -0.61 42.83 -42.90
C THR A 246 0.23 44.03 -42.46
N GLU A 247 1.44 43.81 -41.94
CA GLU A 247 2.38 44.87 -41.58
C GLU A 247 2.78 45.74 -42.78
N TYR A 248 3.01 45.12 -43.95
CA TYR A 248 3.31 45.87 -45.18
C TYR A 248 2.15 46.80 -45.56
N ILE A 249 0.90 46.31 -45.56
CA ILE A 249 -0.29 47.09 -45.88
C ILE A 249 -0.46 48.26 -44.89
N TYR A 250 -0.34 48.01 -43.59
CA TYR A 250 -0.38 49.08 -42.58
C TYR A 250 0.72 50.12 -42.79
N SER A 251 1.94 49.70 -43.12
CA SER A 251 3.06 50.61 -43.39
C SER A 251 2.87 51.43 -44.68
N ALA A 252 2.22 50.87 -45.70
CA ALA A 252 1.91 51.54 -46.95
C ALA A 252 0.82 52.60 -46.74
N GLN A 253 -0.24 52.26 -46.00
CA GLN A 253 -1.31 53.18 -45.63
C GLN A 253 -0.81 54.37 -44.79
N GLN A 254 0.11 54.13 -43.84
CA GLN A 254 0.73 55.20 -43.05
C GLN A 254 1.62 56.14 -43.88
N LYS A 255 2.26 55.64 -44.94
CA LYS A 255 3.07 56.49 -45.85
C LYS A 255 2.20 57.38 -46.74
N THR A 256 0.99 56.93 -47.09
CA THR A 256 0.01 57.75 -47.83
C THR A 256 -0.69 58.80 -46.97
N SER A 257 -0.74 58.62 -45.65
CA SER A 257 -1.25 59.61 -44.70
C SER A 257 -0.13 60.54 -44.19
N LYS A 258 0.37 61.45 -45.04
CA LYS A 258 1.09 62.65 -44.55
C LYS A 258 0.08 63.73 -44.14
N PRO A 259 0.40 64.60 -43.15
CA PRO A 259 -0.56 65.50 -42.54
C PRO A 259 -0.83 66.69 -43.45
N SER A 260 -2.00 66.73 -44.08
CA SER A 260 -2.54 67.94 -44.68
C SER A 260 -3.88 68.29 -44.02
N ASP A 261 -3.87 69.46 -43.41
CA ASP A 261 -4.96 70.28 -42.87
C ASP A 261 -5.56 70.02 -41.45
N PRO A 262 -5.58 71.03 -40.56
CA PRO A 262 -6.21 70.94 -39.24
C PRO A 262 -7.76 71.06 -39.26
N HIS A 263 -8.40 71.10 -40.42
CA HIS A 263 -9.85 71.28 -40.55
C HIS A 263 -10.45 70.37 -41.62
N GLY A 264 -10.42 69.06 -41.39
CA GLY A 264 -11.15 68.07 -42.19
C GLY A 264 -12.00 67.17 -41.29
N ARG A 265 -13.32 67.14 -41.53
CA ARG A 265 -14.24 66.20 -40.87
C ARG A 265 -13.74 64.76 -41.00
N PRO A 266 -13.88 63.91 -39.97
CA PRO A 266 -13.52 62.50 -40.09
C PRO A 266 -14.51 61.82 -41.04
N GLY A 267 -14.02 61.47 -42.23
CA GLY A 267 -14.72 60.55 -43.12
C GLY A 267 -14.75 59.17 -42.50
N LEU A 268 -15.91 58.51 -42.58
CA LEU A 268 -16.10 57.10 -42.25
C LEU A 268 -15.14 56.25 -43.11
N ASN A 269 -13.97 55.94 -42.59
CA ASN A 269 -13.28 54.70 -42.98
C ASN A 269 -13.78 53.63 -42.02
N GLU A 270 -14.54 52.68 -42.56
CA GLU A 270 -14.72 51.38 -41.92
C GLU A 270 -13.31 50.84 -41.61
N HIS A 271 -12.96 50.82 -40.32
CA HIS A 271 -11.84 50.04 -39.82
C HIS A 271 -12.22 48.56 -39.99
N VAL A 272 -12.04 48.04 -41.21
CA VAL A 272 -11.91 46.60 -41.41
C VAL A 272 -10.61 46.23 -40.71
N ASP A 273 -10.71 45.36 -39.70
CA ASP A 273 -9.53 44.85 -39.01
C ASP A 273 -8.80 43.93 -40.00
N ILE A 274 -7.79 44.47 -40.70
CA ILE A 274 -7.04 43.81 -41.77
C ILE A 274 -6.39 42.52 -41.25
N ALA A 275 -6.17 42.44 -39.92
CA ALA A 275 -5.68 41.26 -39.22
C ALA A 275 -6.61 40.03 -39.31
N GLU A 276 -7.92 40.20 -39.53
CA GLU A 276 -8.87 39.08 -39.64
C GLU A 276 -9.11 38.62 -41.09
N VAL A 277 -8.47 39.27 -42.08
CA VAL A 277 -8.72 39.01 -43.50
C VAL A 277 -7.86 37.83 -43.99
N PRO A 278 -8.43 36.80 -44.62
CA PRO A 278 -7.66 35.67 -45.17
C PRO A 278 -6.56 36.10 -46.16
N LEU A 279 -5.42 35.40 -46.15
CA LEU A 279 -4.22 35.75 -46.93
C LEU A 279 -4.51 35.93 -48.43
N ASN A 280 -5.40 35.10 -48.98
CA ASN A 280 -5.82 35.16 -50.38
C ASN A 280 -6.58 36.45 -50.75
N MET A 281 -7.30 37.06 -49.80
CA MET A 281 -7.99 38.33 -49.97
C MET A 281 -7.02 39.51 -49.79
N LEU A 282 -6.06 39.41 -48.86
CA LEU A 282 -4.97 40.38 -48.73
C LEU A 282 -4.09 40.43 -49.98
N TYR A 283 -3.77 39.27 -50.56
CA TYR A 283 -3.02 39.17 -51.80
C TYR A 283 -3.75 39.84 -52.98
N ARG A 284 -5.09 39.68 -53.06
CA ARG A 284 -5.91 40.37 -54.08
C ARG A 284 -5.88 41.89 -53.92
N HIS A 285 -5.91 42.40 -52.68
CA HIS A 285 -5.77 43.83 -52.41
C HIS A 285 -4.41 44.37 -52.86
N LEU A 286 -3.32 43.66 -52.58
CA LEU A 286 -1.98 44.03 -53.03
C LEU A 286 -1.84 44.05 -54.55
N THR A 287 -2.47 43.12 -55.27
CA THR A 287 -2.44 43.08 -56.73
C THR A 287 -3.39 44.06 -57.41
N ALA A 288 -4.34 44.64 -56.67
CA ALA A 288 -5.27 45.64 -57.21
C ALA A 288 -4.69 47.07 -57.17
N ASP A 289 -3.68 47.31 -56.32
CA ASP A 289 -2.96 48.59 -56.18
C ASP A 289 -1.69 48.71 -57.06
N VAL A 290 -1.42 47.70 -57.92
CA VAL A 290 -0.35 47.71 -58.95
C VAL A 290 -0.97 47.91 -60.33
#